data_AF-A0AB36B9Z2-F1
#
_entry.id   AF-A0AB36B9Z2-F1
#
_cell.length_a   1.000
_cell.length_b   1.000
_cell.length_c   1.000
_cell.angle_alpha   90.00
_cell.angle_beta   90.00
_cell.angle_gamma   90.00
#
_symmetry.space_group_name_H-M   'P 1'
#
loop_
_entity.id
_entity.type
_entity.pdbx_description
1 polymer ?
#
loop_
_entity_poly.entity_id
_entity_poly.type
_entity_poly.pdbx_seq_one_letter_code
_entity_poly.pdbx_strand_id
1 'polypeptide(L)'
;MEFKRIPFIAVQRKFNLTDRQMYYIRDRIRKYHKEDEWFIFEYNAIGEKELWIYLEGVHWIEEVYLQYDTPYIEAEIQFVSKQIKRLEEELNVHCDPIHCEDMDIIELSIYFQKAKKTIYNEINKNRKDLEKYIIGKKPIKLSEEGVRWMELNLYRKRYMKDLYLYKRVMQDRKREKNNATKITRG
;
A
#
# COMPACT_ATOMS: atom_id res chain seq x y z
N MET A 1 -1.24 7.89 -14.69
CA MET A 1 -0.22 8.58 -13.87
C MET A 1 0.98 7.67 -13.57
N GLU A 2 0.78 6.35 -13.36
CA GLU A 2 1.87 5.41 -13.04
C GLU A 2 3.05 5.39 -14.03
N PHE A 3 2.81 5.58 -15.34
CA PHE A 3 3.84 5.39 -16.37
C PHE A 3 4.63 6.66 -16.72
N LYS A 4 4.24 7.82 -16.18
CA LYS A 4 5.00 9.05 -16.35
C LYS A 4 6.18 9.04 -15.38
N ARG A 5 7.34 9.52 -15.82
CA ARG A 5 8.59 9.50 -15.05
C ARG A 5 9.37 10.78 -15.25
N ILE A 6 10.24 11.08 -14.29
CA ILE A 6 11.18 12.20 -14.34
C ILE A 6 12.58 11.74 -13.90
N PRO A 7 13.65 12.45 -14.28
CA PRO A 7 14.97 12.21 -13.74
C PRO A 7 14.91 12.30 -12.21
N PHE A 8 15.52 11.36 -11.50
CA PHE A 8 15.49 11.37 -10.04
C PHE A 8 16.18 12.62 -9.46
N ILE A 9 17.17 13.17 -10.18
CA ILE A 9 17.79 14.45 -9.83
C ILE A 9 16.82 15.64 -9.88
N ALA A 10 15.76 15.57 -10.71
CA ALA A 10 14.75 16.62 -10.76
C ALA A 10 13.90 16.66 -9.48
N VAL A 11 13.74 15.51 -8.79
CA VAL A 11 13.06 15.43 -7.49
C VAL A 11 13.80 16.25 -6.43
N GLN A 12 15.14 16.19 -6.45
CA GLN A 12 15.98 16.94 -5.53
C GLN A 12 15.70 18.45 -5.62
N ARG A 13 15.64 18.96 -6.85
CA ARG A 13 15.33 20.38 -7.12
C ARG A 13 13.90 20.72 -6.74
N LYS A 14 12.93 19.85 -7.07
CA LYS A 14 11.50 20.06 -6.77
C LYS A 14 11.25 20.29 -5.28
N PHE A 15 11.91 19.50 -4.42
CA PHE A 15 11.68 19.52 -2.97
C PHE A 15 12.81 20.17 -2.17
N ASN A 16 13.75 20.85 -2.85
CA ASN A 16 14.91 21.49 -2.23
C ASN A 16 15.70 20.55 -1.27
N LEU A 17 16.00 19.34 -1.74
CA LEU A 17 16.63 18.29 -0.95
C LEU A 17 18.16 18.30 -1.09
N THR A 18 18.84 17.89 -0.03
CA THR A 18 20.29 17.63 -0.05
C THR A 18 20.60 16.26 -0.66
N ASP A 19 21.84 16.06 -1.13
CA ASP A 19 22.30 14.75 -1.63
C ASP A 19 22.14 13.64 -0.57
N ARG A 20 22.35 13.99 0.70
CA ARG A 20 22.18 13.06 1.82
C ARG A 20 20.72 12.65 2.00
N GLN A 21 19.77 13.59 1.90
CA GLN A 21 18.34 13.26 1.92
C GLN A 21 17.96 12.39 0.72
N MET A 22 18.46 12.72 -0.48
CA MET A 22 18.24 11.92 -1.68
C MET A 22 18.75 10.48 -1.53
N TYR A 23 19.91 10.29 -0.90
CA TYR A 23 20.44 8.96 -0.58
C TYR A 23 19.48 8.16 0.31
N TYR A 24 18.98 8.75 1.41
CA TYR A 24 18.07 8.06 2.32
C TYR A 24 16.70 7.79 1.71
N ILE A 25 16.17 8.71 0.89
CA ILE A 25 14.93 8.49 0.12
C ILE A 25 15.11 7.27 -0.79
N ARG A 26 16.21 7.22 -1.54
CA ARG A 26 16.50 6.10 -2.44
C ARG A 26 16.60 4.77 -1.68
N ASP A 27 17.29 4.77 -0.55
CA ASP A 27 17.42 3.58 0.31
C ASP A 27 16.05 3.10 0.83
N ARG A 28 15.21 4.03 1.29
CA ARG A 28 13.86 3.71 1.80
C ARG A 28 12.96 3.13 0.72
N ILE A 29 12.91 3.74 -0.45
CA ILE A 29 12.15 3.20 -1.60
C ILE A 29 12.64 1.80 -1.96
N ARG A 30 13.96 1.58 -2.03
CA ARG A 30 14.51 0.25 -2.35
C ARG A 30 14.18 -0.82 -1.30
N LYS A 31 14.06 -0.41 -0.03
CA LYS A 31 13.82 -1.33 1.09
C LYS A 31 12.34 -1.67 1.27
N TYR A 32 11.45 -0.69 1.07
CA TYR A 32 10.03 -0.83 1.42
C TYR A 32 9.07 -0.83 0.21
N HIS A 33 9.53 -0.37 -0.96
CA HIS A 33 8.77 -0.28 -2.22
C HIS A 33 9.50 -0.98 -3.37
N LYS A 34 10.18 -2.08 -3.06
CA LYS A 34 10.96 -2.83 -4.06
C LYS A 34 10.05 -3.34 -5.18
N GLU A 35 8.89 -3.87 -4.80
CA GLU A 35 7.91 -4.48 -5.68
C GLU A 35 7.09 -3.45 -6.47
N ASP A 36 7.16 -2.16 -6.11
CA ASP A 36 6.51 -1.08 -6.85
C ASP A 36 7.34 -0.62 -8.06
N GLU A 37 8.61 -1.03 -8.14
CA GLU A 37 9.53 -0.77 -9.26
C GLU A 37 9.58 0.69 -9.71
N TRP A 38 9.48 1.63 -8.76
CA TRP A 38 9.42 3.05 -9.08
C TRP A 38 10.69 3.60 -9.74
N PHE A 39 11.82 2.92 -9.59
CA PHE A 39 13.09 3.31 -10.18
C PHE A 39 13.38 2.57 -11.48
N ILE A 40 13.79 3.31 -12.50
CA ILE A 40 14.29 2.77 -13.76
C ILE A 40 15.57 3.47 -14.17
N PHE A 41 16.44 2.77 -14.88
CA PHE A 41 17.62 3.38 -15.49
C PHE A 41 17.41 3.55 -16.99
N GLU A 42 17.74 4.72 -17.50
CA GLU A 42 17.67 5.07 -18.91
C GLU A 42 18.99 5.66 -19.38
N TYR A 43 19.23 5.61 -20.68
CA TYR A 43 20.31 6.34 -21.30
C TYR A 43 19.82 7.72 -21.70
N ASN A 44 20.51 8.76 -21.25
CA ASN A 44 20.22 10.13 -21.68
C ASN A 44 20.70 10.35 -23.14
N ALA A 45 20.43 11.53 -23.69
CA ALA A 45 20.79 11.87 -25.07
C ALA A 45 22.30 11.80 -25.37
N ILE A 46 23.15 11.77 -24.34
CA ILE A 46 24.61 11.71 -24.44
C ILE A 46 25.11 10.26 -24.21
N GLY A 47 24.19 9.31 -23.99
CA GLY A 47 24.50 7.90 -23.82
C GLY A 47 24.91 7.52 -22.39
N GLU A 48 24.72 8.40 -21.40
CA GLU A 48 25.01 8.11 -20.00
C GLU A 48 23.79 7.52 -19.28
N LYS A 49 24.04 6.59 -18.38
CA LYS A 49 22.99 5.93 -17.58
C LYS A 49 22.51 6.86 -16.48
N GLU A 50 21.26 7.31 -16.59
CA GLU A 50 20.57 8.17 -15.64
C GLU A 50 19.51 7.39 -14.86
N LEU A 51 19.34 7.72 -13.56
CA LEU A 51 18.30 7.15 -12.72
C LEU A 51 17.02 7.99 -12.83
N TRP A 52 15.92 7.34 -13.15
CA TRP A 52 14.59 7.93 -13.28
C TRP A 52 13.64 7.34 -12.24
N ILE A 53 12.60 8.11 -11.90
CA ILE A 53 11.55 7.69 -10.97
C ILE A 53 10.16 7.94 -11.58
N TYR A 54 9.26 6.99 -11.41
CA TYR A 54 7.85 7.16 -11.77
C TYR A 54 7.17 8.20 -10.88
N LEU A 55 6.20 8.94 -11.43
CA LEU A 55 5.50 10.00 -10.70
C LEU A 55 4.79 9.50 -9.43
N GLU A 56 4.34 8.26 -9.41
CA GLU A 56 3.80 7.64 -8.19
C GLU A 56 4.82 7.64 -7.05
N GLY A 57 6.09 7.30 -7.33
CA GLY A 57 7.16 7.37 -6.35
C GLY A 57 7.52 8.81 -5.94
N VAL A 58 7.37 9.78 -6.85
CA VAL A 58 7.52 11.21 -6.50
C VAL A 58 6.42 11.66 -5.53
N HIS A 59 5.17 11.27 -5.78
CA HIS A 59 4.06 11.57 -4.88
C HIS A 59 4.21 10.85 -3.53
N TRP A 60 4.75 9.63 -3.50
CA TRP A 60 5.06 8.97 -2.24
C TRP A 60 6.09 9.74 -1.41
N ILE A 61 7.14 10.28 -2.04
CA ILE A 61 8.13 11.11 -1.35
C ILE A 61 7.44 12.32 -0.70
N GLU A 62 6.54 12.97 -1.43
CA GLU A 62 5.82 14.17 -1.00
C GLU A 62 4.78 13.88 0.09
N GLU A 63 3.91 12.90 -0.13
CA GLU A 63 2.73 12.62 0.70
C GLU A 63 3.04 11.73 1.92
N VAL A 64 4.15 10.97 1.89
CA VAL A 64 4.52 10.04 2.96
C VAL A 64 5.88 10.39 3.56
N TYR A 65 6.94 10.39 2.76
CA TYR A 65 8.30 10.47 3.31
C TYR A 65 8.62 11.84 3.93
N LEU A 66 8.19 12.91 3.26
CA LEU A 66 8.36 14.29 3.72
C LEU A 66 7.20 14.77 4.60
N GLN A 67 6.19 13.92 4.84
CA GLN A 67 5.07 14.23 5.72
C GLN A 67 5.42 13.90 7.17
N TYR A 68 5.62 14.93 7.98
CA TYR A 68 6.00 14.80 9.39
C TYR A 68 4.82 14.95 10.36
N ASP A 69 3.70 15.53 9.93
CA ASP A 69 2.55 15.79 10.78
C ASP A 69 1.66 14.56 10.98
N THR A 70 1.74 13.60 10.06
CA THR A 70 0.95 12.36 10.08
C THR A 70 1.85 11.17 10.42
N PRO A 71 1.44 10.25 11.31
CA PRO A 71 2.21 9.03 11.56
C PRO A 71 2.50 8.28 10.26
N TYR A 72 3.75 7.84 10.06
CA TYR A 72 4.20 7.23 8.80
C TYR A 72 3.25 6.14 8.27
N ILE A 73 2.79 5.23 9.14
CA ILE A 73 1.89 4.13 8.74
C ILE A 73 0.53 4.65 8.26
N GLU A 74 0.05 5.75 8.84
CA GLU A 74 -1.20 6.39 8.47
C GLU A 74 -1.06 7.09 7.12
N ALA A 75 0.02 7.85 6.93
CA ALA A 75 0.33 8.49 5.65
C ALA A 75 0.48 7.44 4.52
N GLU A 76 1.13 6.30 4.81
CA GLU A 76 1.28 5.20 3.86
C GLU A 76 -0.07 4.60 3.45
N ILE A 77 -0.95 4.33 4.43
CA ILE A 77 -2.29 3.80 4.20
C ILE A 77 -3.11 4.76 3.36
N GLN A 78 -3.07 6.06 3.67
CA GLN A 78 -3.78 7.09 2.92
C GLN A 78 -3.28 7.18 1.48
N PHE A 79 -1.95 7.17 1.30
CA PHE A 79 -1.32 7.20 -0.02
C PHE A 79 -1.74 6.00 -0.88
N VAL A 80 -1.59 4.77 -0.38
CA VAL A 80 -1.93 3.57 -1.16
C VAL A 80 -3.42 3.49 -1.45
N SER A 81 -4.29 3.89 -0.50
CA SER A 81 -5.74 3.94 -0.70
C SER A 81 -6.13 4.94 -1.79
N LYS A 82 -5.48 6.11 -1.82
CA LYS A 82 -5.65 7.11 -2.89
C LYS A 82 -5.25 6.55 -4.26
N GLN A 83 -4.14 5.81 -4.35
CA GLN A 83 -3.71 5.17 -5.60
C GLN A 83 -4.69 4.09 -6.05
N ILE A 84 -5.19 3.27 -5.13
CA ILE A 84 -6.20 2.26 -5.39
C ILE A 84 -7.46 2.90 -5.98
N LYS A 85 -8.01 3.92 -5.30
CA LYS A 85 -9.23 4.60 -5.75
C LYS A 85 -9.08 5.15 -7.17
N ARG A 86 -7.94 5.78 -7.47
CA ARG A 86 -7.63 6.26 -8.83
C ARG A 86 -7.62 5.12 -9.86
N LEU A 87 -7.01 3.97 -9.52
CA LEU A 87 -6.95 2.81 -10.42
C LEU A 87 -8.34 2.21 -10.65
N GLU A 88 -9.16 2.13 -9.61
CA GLU A 88 -10.55 1.67 -9.68
C GLU A 88 -11.39 2.55 -10.62
N GLU A 89 -11.30 3.87 -10.47
CA GLU A 89 -11.95 4.86 -11.34
C GLU A 89 -11.47 4.72 -12.80
N GLU A 90 -10.16 4.58 -13.04
CA GLU A 90 -9.58 4.41 -14.38
C GLU A 90 -9.96 3.08 -15.04
N LEU A 91 -10.17 2.01 -14.25
CA LEU A 91 -10.57 0.69 -14.73
C LEU A 91 -12.09 0.51 -14.80
N ASN A 92 -12.87 1.41 -14.20
CA ASN A 92 -14.30 1.28 -13.96
C ASN A 92 -14.67 -0.01 -13.21
N VAL A 93 -13.93 -0.27 -12.13
CA VAL A 93 -14.18 -1.37 -11.19
C VAL A 93 -14.28 -0.81 -9.79
N HIS A 94 -15.06 -1.46 -8.92
CA HIS A 94 -15.05 -1.16 -7.49
C HIS A 94 -15.06 -2.49 -6.75
N CYS A 95 -14.02 -2.75 -5.96
CA CYS A 95 -13.94 -3.95 -5.14
C CYS A 95 -13.41 -3.55 -3.77
N ASP A 96 -13.93 -4.17 -2.70
CA ASP A 96 -13.26 -4.01 -1.42
C ASP A 96 -11.89 -4.69 -1.52
N PRO A 97 -10.77 -3.97 -1.37
CA PRO A 97 -9.43 -4.54 -1.54
C PRO A 97 -9.15 -5.70 -0.60
N ILE A 98 -9.91 -5.78 0.50
CA ILE A 98 -9.71 -6.75 1.55
C ILE A 98 -11.06 -7.42 1.83
N HIS A 99 -11.19 -8.65 1.38
CA HIS A 99 -12.30 -9.51 1.80
C HIS A 99 -11.98 -10.02 3.19
N CYS A 100 -12.71 -9.52 4.19
CA CYS A 100 -12.73 -10.11 5.51
C CYS A 100 -13.94 -11.06 5.59
N GLU A 101 -13.74 -12.21 6.21
CA GLU A 101 -14.84 -13.13 6.53
C GLU A 101 -15.07 -13.13 8.04
N ASP A 102 -16.19 -13.68 8.48
CA ASP A 102 -16.43 -13.97 9.88
C ASP A 102 -15.41 -15.01 10.38
N MET A 103 -14.51 -14.62 11.28
CA MET A 103 -13.42 -15.48 11.74
C MET A 103 -13.49 -15.81 13.23
N ASP A 104 -13.24 -17.07 13.56
CA ASP A 104 -12.99 -17.51 14.92
C ASP A 104 -11.53 -17.26 15.35
N ILE A 105 -11.22 -17.50 16.62
CA ILE A 105 -9.88 -17.25 17.16
C ILE A 105 -8.75 -18.05 16.49
N ILE A 106 -9.05 -19.21 15.93
CA ILE A 106 -8.09 -20.04 15.21
C ILE A 106 -7.82 -19.42 13.85
N GLU A 107 -8.87 -19.05 13.13
CA GLU A 107 -8.79 -18.39 11.83
C GLU A 107 -8.08 -17.04 11.95
N LEU A 108 -8.43 -16.21 12.93
CA LEU A 108 -7.76 -14.93 13.24
C LEU A 108 -6.26 -15.13 13.52
N SER A 109 -5.91 -16.20 14.24
CA SER A 109 -4.52 -16.52 14.57
C SER A 109 -3.70 -16.82 13.30
N ILE A 110 -4.28 -17.56 12.36
CA ILE A 110 -3.67 -17.88 11.06
C ILE A 110 -3.58 -16.60 10.21
N TYR A 111 -4.70 -15.88 10.08
CA TYR A 111 -4.83 -14.70 9.25
C TYR A 111 -3.83 -13.60 9.65
N PHE A 112 -3.77 -13.25 10.94
CA PHE A 112 -2.84 -12.25 11.45
C PHE A 112 -1.43 -12.77 11.71
N GLN A 113 -1.20 -14.08 11.55
CA GLN A 113 0.07 -14.74 11.86
C GLN A 113 0.53 -14.44 13.29
N LYS A 114 -0.40 -14.58 14.25
CA LYS A 114 -0.18 -14.36 15.69
C LYS A 114 -0.62 -15.58 16.46
N ALA A 115 0.00 -15.84 17.62
CA ALA A 115 -0.47 -16.89 18.50
C ALA A 115 -1.90 -16.62 18.99
N LYS A 116 -2.74 -17.66 19.11
CA LYS A 116 -4.12 -17.57 19.62
C LYS A 116 -4.24 -16.75 20.91
N LYS A 117 -3.31 -16.94 21.85
CA LYS A 117 -3.23 -16.17 23.11
C LYS A 117 -3.06 -14.66 22.87
N THR A 118 -2.28 -14.27 21.87
CA THR A 118 -2.08 -12.86 21.50
C THR A 118 -3.38 -12.27 20.96
N ILE A 119 -4.05 -12.97 20.04
CA ILE A 119 -5.37 -12.56 19.53
C ILE A 119 -6.38 -12.41 20.66
N TYR A 120 -6.46 -13.40 21.56
CA TYR A 120 -7.35 -13.35 22.72
C TYR A 120 -7.10 -12.11 23.60
N ASN A 121 -5.83 -11.85 23.90
CA ASN A 121 -5.44 -10.70 24.72
C ASN A 121 -5.79 -9.37 24.04
N GLU A 122 -5.56 -9.25 22.73
CA GLU A 122 -5.92 -8.05 21.97
C GLU A 122 -7.44 -7.82 21.93
N ILE A 123 -8.24 -8.87 21.72
CA ILE A 123 -9.70 -8.77 21.77
C ILE A 123 -10.18 -8.30 23.15
N ASN A 124 -9.61 -8.85 24.22
CA ASN A 124 -10.00 -8.47 25.57
C ASN A 124 -9.53 -7.05 25.95
N LYS A 125 -8.33 -6.66 25.52
CA LYS A 125 -7.80 -5.30 25.75
C LYS A 125 -8.67 -4.24 25.08
N ASN A 126 -9.20 -4.56 23.89
CA ASN A 126 -10.05 -3.67 23.09
C ASN A 126 -11.54 -4.09 23.17
N ARG A 127 -11.96 -4.71 24.28
CA ARG A 127 -13.30 -5.32 24.40
C ARG A 127 -14.43 -4.34 24.13
N LYS A 128 -14.31 -3.10 24.63
CA LYS A 128 -15.35 -2.06 24.48
C LYS A 128 -15.65 -1.75 23.02
N ASP A 129 -14.61 -1.68 22.19
CA ASP A 129 -14.75 -1.35 20.77
C ASP A 129 -15.17 -2.57 19.94
N LEU A 130 -14.70 -3.76 20.34
CA LEU A 130 -14.94 -5.00 19.62
C LEU A 130 -16.24 -5.72 19.99
N GLU A 131 -16.85 -5.42 21.13
CA GLU A 131 -17.99 -6.19 21.66
C GLU A 131 -19.16 -6.29 20.68
N LYS A 132 -19.46 -5.21 19.97
CA LYS A 132 -20.53 -5.15 18.95
C LYS A 132 -20.28 -6.04 17.73
N TYR A 133 -19.03 -6.48 17.52
CA TYR A 133 -18.65 -7.36 16.41
C TYR A 133 -18.48 -8.82 16.85
N ILE A 134 -18.66 -9.15 18.14
CA ILE A 134 -18.55 -10.53 18.62
C ILE A 134 -19.86 -11.27 18.34
N ILE A 135 -19.82 -12.17 17.35
CA ILE A 135 -20.97 -12.99 16.92
C ILE A 135 -20.95 -14.41 17.52
N GLY A 136 -19.82 -14.83 18.10
CA GLY A 136 -19.69 -16.11 18.81
C GLY A 136 -18.78 -15.97 20.03
N LYS A 137 -19.07 -16.70 21.12
CA LYS A 137 -18.33 -16.56 22.39
C LYS A 137 -17.48 -17.78 22.78
N LYS A 138 -17.75 -18.98 22.22
CA LYS A 138 -17.00 -20.22 22.50
C LYS A 138 -16.96 -21.14 21.25
N PRO A 139 -15.92 -21.05 20.39
CA PRO A 139 -14.82 -20.09 20.44
C PRO A 139 -15.30 -18.65 20.20
N ILE A 140 -14.50 -17.66 20.61
CA ILE A 140 -14.77 -16.27 20.24
C ILE A 140 -14.71 -16.18 18.72
N LYS A 141 -15.79 -15.64 18.12
CA LYS A 141 -15.93 -15.38 16.69
C LYS A 141 -16.28 -13.92 16.47
N LEU A 142 -15.56 -13.27 15.57
CA LEU A 142 -15.82 -11.89 15.14
C LEU A 142 -16.56 -11.91 13.80
N SER A 143 -17.45 -10.94 13.59
CA SER A 143 -17.96 -10.65 12.25
C SER A 143 -16.84 -10.14 11.36
N GLU A 144 -17.04 -10.21 10.04
CA GLU A 144 -16.21 -9.55 9.02
C GLU A 144 -15.79 -8.13 9.45
N GLU A 145 -16.74 -7.33 9.93
CA GLU A 145 -16.52 -5.95 10.35
C GLU A 145 -15.61 -5.86 11.59
N GLY A 146 -15.71 -6.84 12.49
CA GLY A 146 -14.81 -6.98 13.63
C GLY A 146 -13.40 -7.35 13.22
N VAL A 147 -13.24 -8.24 12.24
CA VAL A 147 -11.93 -8.58 11.66
C VAL A 147 -11.31 -7.34 11.03
N ARG A 148 -12.08 -6.61 10.21
CA ARG A 148 -11.65 -5.36 9.58
C ARG A 148 -11.28 -4.28 10.60
N TRP A 149 -12.02 -4.20 11.71
CA TRP A 149 -11.67 -3.29 12.80
C TRP A 149 -10.31 -3.63 13.39
N MET A 150 -10.01 -4.91 13.62
CA MET A 150 -8.69 -5.32 14.13
C MET A 150 -7.56 -4.98 13.16
N GLU A 151 -7.77 -5.12 11.86
CA GLU A 151 -6.80 -4.71 10.84
C GLU A 151 -6.46 -3.23 10.90
N LEU A 152 -7.49 -2.39 10.90
CA LEU A 152 -7.35 -0.94 10.86
C LEU A 152 -6.76 -0.36 12.16
N ASN A 153 -6.99 -1.03 13.29
CA ASN A 153 -6.62 -0.48 14.60
C ASN A 153 -5.40 -1.15 15.22
N LEU A 154 -5.26 -2.47 15.09
CA LEU A 154 -4.24 -3.26 15.78
C LEU A 154 -3.15 -3.77 14.83
N TYR A 155 -3.52 -4.14 13.61
CA TYR A 155 -2.64 -4.80 12.65
C TYR A 155 -2.40 -3.98 11.38
N ARG A 156 -2.28 -2.65 11.51
CA ARG A 156 -2.11 -1.69 10.39
C ARG A 156 -1.03 -2.05 9.39
N LYS A 157 0.08 -2.67 9.83
CA LYS A 157 1.15 -3.11 8.93
C LYS A 157 0.71 -4.25 7.99
N ARG A 158 -0.18 -5.12 8.45
CA ARG A 158 -0.76 -6.18 7.63
C ARG A 158 -1.73 -5.57 6.63
N TYR A 159 -2.67 -4.77 7.12
CA TYR A 159 -3.62 -4.02 6.31
C TYR A 159 -2.93 -3.25 5.17
N MET A 160 -1.87 -2.49 5.48
CA MET A 160 -1.06 -1.79 4.50
C MET A 160 -0.50 -2.73 3.41
N LYS A 161 0.01 -3.92 3.77
CA LYS A 161 0.53 -4.88 2.79
C LYS A 161 -0.56 -5.38 1.84
N ASP A 162 -1.75 -5.66 2.37
CA ASP A 162 -2.87 -6.16 1.58
C ASP A 162 -3.36 -5.07 0.60
N LEU A 163 -3.36 -3.80 1.02
CA LEU A 163 -3.59 -2.67 0.09
C LEU A 163 -2.54 -2.60 -1.03
N TYR A 164 -1.25 -2.73 -0.73
CA TYR A 164 -0.21 -2.73 -1.78
C TYR A 164 -0.36 -3.92 -2.73
N LEU A 165 -0.76 -5.10 -2.22
CA LEU A 165 -1.04 -6.25 -3.07
C LEU A 165 -2.20 -5.97 -4.02
N TYR A 166 -3.30 -5.45 -3.50
CA TYR A 166 -4.46 -5.08 -4.32
C TYR A 166 -4.12 -4.01 -5.37
N LYS A 167 -3.38 -2.95 -4.97
CA LYS A 167 -2.91 -1.91 -5.89
C LYS A 167 -2.14 -2.52 -7.06
N ARG A 168 -1.21 -3.46 -6.80
CA ARG A 168 -0.43 -4.13 -7.85
C ARG A 168 -1.30 -4.94 -8.80
N VAL A 169 -2.28 -5.68 -8.28
CA VAL A 169 -3.26 -6.40 -9.11
C VAL A 169 -4.02 -5.44 -10.05
N MET A 170 -4.41 -4.27 -9.55
CA MET A 170 -5.07 -3.26 -10.39
C MET A 170 -4.12 -2.66 -11.44
N GLN A 171 -2.87 -2.41 -11.09
CA GLN A 171 -1.85 -1.96 -12.05
C GLN A 171 -1.61 -3.01 -13.15
N ASP A 172 -1.57 -4.31 -12.81
CA ASP A 172 -1.45 -5.40 -13.78
C ASP A 172 -2.63 -5.46 -14.75
N ARG A 173 -3.87 -5.44 -14.23
CA ARG A 173 -5.08 -5.39 -15.07
C ARG A 173 -5.07 -4.22 -16.04
N LYS A 174 -4.58 -3.06 -15.58
CA LYS A 174 -4.47 -1.87 -16.42
C LYS A 174 -3.39 -2.01 -17.49
N ARG A 175 -2.23 -2.62 -17.17
CA ARG A 175 -1.19 -2.94 -18.16
C ARG A 175 -1.75 -3.85 -19.25
N GLU A 176 -2.47 -4.90 -18.89
CA GLU A 176 -3.11 -5.83 -19.82
C GLU A 176 -4.11 -5.13 -20.75
N LYS A 177 -5.02 -4.31 -20.18
CA LYS A 177 -5.99 -3.50 -20.95
C LYS A 177 -5.30 -2.56 -21.96
N ASN A 178 -4.22 -1.91 -21.55
CA ASN A 178 -3.45 -1.01 -22.41
C ASN A 178 -2.74 -1.77 -23.55
N ASN A 179 -2.18 -2.95 -23.27
CA ASN A 179 -1.53 -3.77 -24.27
C ASN A 179 -2.53 -4.33 -25.29
N ALA A 180 -3.70 -4.80 -24.84
CA ALA A 180 -4.76 -5.27 -25.72
C ALA A 180 -5.23 -4.16 -26.70
N THR A 181 -5.40 -2.94 -26.19
CA THR A 181 -5.81 -1.76 -26.99
C THR A 181 -4.77 -1.37 -28.05
N LYS A 182 -3.47 -1.57 -27.79
CA LYS A 182 -2.41 -1.30 -28.77
C LYS A 182 -2.42 -2.31 -29.92
N ILE A 183 -2.69 -3.58 -29.63
CA ILE A 183 -2.76 -4.64 -30.63
C ILE A 183 -3.95 -4.44 -31.57
N THR A 184 -5.09 -3.92 -31.08
CA THR A 184 -6.28 -3.67 -31.92
C THR A 184 -6.16 -2.43 -32.80
N ARG A 185 -5.15 -1.58 -32.58
CA ARG A 185 -4.95 -0.31 -33.29
C ARG A 185 -3.70 -0.29 -34.19
N GLY A 186 -2.95 -1.38 -34.24
CA GLY A 186 -1.81 -1.58 -35.15
C GLY A 186 -2.19 -2.53 -36.27
#